data_AF-A0A415DWM4-F1
#
_entry.id   AF-A0A415DWM4-F1
#
_cell.length_a   1.000
_cell.length_b   1.000
_cell.length_c   1.000
_cell.angle_alpha   90.00
_cell.angle_beta   90.00
_cell.angle_gamma   90.00
#
_symmetry.space_group_name_H-M   'P 1'
#
loop_
_entity.id
_entity.type
_entity.pdbx_description
1 polymer ?
#
loop_
_entity_poly.entity_id
_entity_poly.type
_entity_poly.pdbx_seq_one_letter_code
_entity_poly.pdbx_strand_id
1 'polypeptide(L)'
;MTLASDEAAVRINALIDKFKKEEIRQFDEFTAILCTLRNEILNSFIRPYGDRKLSNSFTENINGRIKTYLAVSNCISSFQRFRKRVIFALSPDIYYALTPMLASEKRDRKKRGSYNKSRD
;
A
#
# COMPACT_ATOMS: atom_id res chain seq x y z
N MET A 1 -6.49 20.13 25.64
CA MET A 1 -6.51 19.47 24.32
C MET A 1 -5.45 20.16 23.47
N THR A 2 -4.30 19.50 23.28
CA THR A 2 -3.37 19.56 22.12
C THR A 2 -2.88 20.91 21.54
N LEU A 3 -1.92 21.59 22.19
CA LEU A 3 -1.13 22.70 21.58
C LEU A 3 -0.53 22.35 20.20
N ALA A 4 -0.16 21.09 19.99
CA ALA A 4 0.37 20.59 18.72
C ALA A 4 -0.67 20.53 17.57
N SER A 5 -1.96 20.35 17.89
CA SER A 5 -3.03 20.29 16.90
C SER A 5 -3.38 21.69 16.39
N ASP A 6 -3.39 22.67 17.29
CA ASP A 6 -3.70 24.05 16.96
C ASP A 6 -2.58 24.68 16.12
N GLU A 7 -1.32 24.39 16.46
CA GLU A 7 -0.18 24.82 15.65
C GLU A 7 -0.19 24.15 14.26
N ALA A 8 -0.51 22.86 14.18
CA ALA A 8 -0.63 22.17 12.89
C ALA A 8 -1.74 22.77 12.01
N ALA A 9 -2.87 23.17 12.60
CA ALA A 9 -3.97 23.84 11.90
C ALA A 9 -3.56 25.19 11.32
N VAL A 10 -2.81 25.99 12.08
CA VAL A 10 -2.27 27.27 11.60
C VAL A 10 -1.28 27.02 10.45
N ARG A 11 -0.36 26.08 10.61
CA ARG A 11 0.67 25.78 9.60
C ARG A 11 0.08 25.25 8.29
N ILE A 12 -0.90 24.35 8.35
CA ILE A 12 -1.51 23.79 7.13
C ILE A 12 -2.33 24.83 6.37
N ASN A 13 -3.07 25.68 7.09
CA ASN A 13 -3.83 26.76 6.46
C ASN A 13 -2.89 27.76 5.79
N ALA A 14 -1.82 28.19 6.48
CA ALA A 14 -0.81 29.07 5.91
C ALA A 14 -0.10 28.46 4.69
N LEU A 15 0.10 27.14 4.67
CA LEU A 15 0.67 26.43 3.52
C LEU A 15 -0.29 26.42 2.33
N ILE A 16 -1.57 26.08 2.56
CA ILE A 16 -2.62 26.09 1.53
C ILE A 16 -2.75 27.50 0.94
N ASP A 17 -2.74 28.54 1.76
CA ASP A 17 -2.87 29.93 1.32
C ASP A 17 -1.68 30.37 0.45
N LYS A 18 -0.46 29.93 0.79
CA LYS A 18 0.72 30.16 -0.07
C LYS A 18 0.53 29.53 -1.44
N PHE A 19 0.14 28.25 -1.50
CA PHE A 19 -0.06 27.57 -2.78
C PHE A 19 -1.16 28.20 -3.64
N LYS A 20 -2.25 28.68 -3.02
CA LYS A 20 -3.30 29.43 -3.73
C LYS A 20 -2.81 30.77 -4.26
N LYS A 21 -1.97 31.48 -3.48
CA LYS A 21 -1.47 32.81 -3.84
C LYS A 21 -0.51 32.80 -5.03
N GLU A 22 0.24 31.72 -5.23
CA GLU A 22 1.18 31.61 -6.34
C GLU A 22 0.48 31.50 -7.72
N GLU A 23 -0.84 31.23 -7.77
CA GLU A 23 -1.65 31.13 -9.00
C GLU A 23 -1.05 30.19 -10.09
N ILE A 24 -0.26 29.21 -9.67
CA ILE A 24 0.32 28.19 -10.54
C ILE A 24 -0.71 27.09 -10.74
N ARG A 25 -1.21 26.93 -11.96
CA ARG A 25 -2.22 25.93 -12.34
C ARG A 25 -1.90 24.50 -11.90
N GLN A 26 -0.62 24.12 -11.92
CA GLN A 26 -0.17 22.80 -11.48
C GLN A 26 -0.39 22.55 -9.98
N PHE A 27 -0.50 23.62 -9.19
CA PHE A 27 -0.79 23.53 -7.76
C PHE A 27 -2.27 23.46 -7.45
N ASP A 28 -3.17 23.72 -8.39
CA ASP A 28 -4.62 23.70 -8.13
C ASP A 28 -5.07 22.32 -7.65
N GLU A 29 -4.68 21.27 -8.36
CA GLU A 29 -5.01 19.89 -8.02
C GLU A 29 -4.40 19.48 -6.67
N PHE A 30 -3.13 19.83 -6.45
CA PHE A 30 -2.44 19.56 -5.20
C PHE A 30 -3.08 20.28 -4.00
N THR A 31 -3.45 21.55 -4.19
CA THR A 31 -4.11 22.38 -3.17
C THR A 31 -5.50 21.85 -2.86
N ALA A 32 -6.26 21.41 -3.89
CA ALA A 32 -7.55 20.77 -3.69
C ALA A 32 -7.42 19.51 -2.83
N ILE A 33 -6.43 18.66 -3.11
CA ILE A 33 -6.13 17.47 -2.29
C ILE A 33 -5.81 17.86 -0.85
N LEU A 34 -4.97 18.87 -0.62
CA LEU A 34 -4.64 19.34 0.73
C LEU A 34 -5.87 19.86 1.48
N CYS A 35 -6.77 20.57 0.79
CA CYS A 35 -8.03 21.02 1.38
C CYS A 35 -8.95 19.85 1.75
N THR A 36 -9.09 18.85 0.86
CA THR A 36 -9.92 17.66 1.10
C THR A 36 -9.39 16.84 2.25
N LEU A 37 -8.07 16.61 2.32
CA LEU A 37 -7.42 15.78 3.34
C LEU A 37 -7.05 16.55 4.61
N ARG A 38 -7.48 17.81 4.74
CA ARG A 38 -7.06 18.70 5.83
C ARG A 38 -7.33 18.08 7.20
N ASN A 39 -8.53 17.53 7.39
CA ASN A 39 -8.94 16.98 8.68
C ASN A 39 -8.17 15.71 9.02
N GLU A 40 -7.92 14.85 8.04
CA GLU A 40 -7.13 13.63 8.15
C GLU A 40 -5.67 13.94 8.51
N ILE A 41 -5.10 14.98 7.89
CA ILE A 41 -3.76 15.45 8.20
C ILE A 41 -3.70 15.96 9.65
N LEU A 42 -4.67 16.77 10.09
CA LEU A 42 -4.71 17.25 11.48
C LEU A 42 -4.86 16.10 12.47
N ASN A 43 -5.75 15.15 12.18
CA ASN A 43 -5.97 13.98 13.01
C ASN A 43 -4.73 13.08 13.09
N SER A 44 -3.85 13.08 12.08
CA SER A 44 -2.59 12.31 12.12
C SER A 44 -1.60 12.79 13.20
N PHE A 45 -1.74 14.04 13.67
CA PHE A 45 -0.94 14.56 14.78
C PHE A 45 -1.49 14.14 16.15
N ILE A 46 -2.73 13.67 16.23
CA ILE A 46 -3.31 13.11 17.44
C ILE A 46 -2.73 11.71 17.65
N ARG A 47 -2.10 11.48 18.81
CA ARG A 47 -1.44 10.22 19.14
C ARG A 47 -2.16 9.53 20.28
N PRO A 48 -3.12 8.62 19.99
CA PRO A 48 -3.89 7.95 21.03
C PRO A 48 -3.07 6.89 21.81
N TYR A 49 -1.96 6.40 21.25
CA TYR A 49 -1.16 5.31 21.82
C TYR A 49 0.29 5.76 22.11
N GLY A 50 0.46 6.61 23.13
CA GLY A 50 1.74 7.20 23.52
C GLY A 50 2.33 8.15 22.48
N ASP A 51 3.60 8.54 22.62
CA ASP A 51 4.26 9.49 21.70
C ASP A 51 4.71 8.87 20.36
N ARG A 52 4.31 7.63 20.06
CA ARG A 52 4.74 6.95 18.84
C ARG A 52 4.12 7.61 17.61
N LYS A 53 4.97 7.98 16.66
CA LYS A 53 4.55 8.54 15.38
C LYS A 53 3.92 7.44 14.53
N LEU A 54 2.76 7.70 13.94
CA LEU A 54 2.27 6.89 12.83
C LEU A 54 3.24 7.07 11.66
N SER A 55 4.10 6.07 11.49
CA SER A 55 5.11 6.04 10.44
C SER A 55 4.57 5.30 9.22
N ASN A 56 4.78 5.86 8.04
CA ASN A 56 4.47 5.18 6.79
C ASN A 56 5.45 4.03 6.49
N SER A 57 6.52 3.88 7.26
CA SER A 57 7.59 2.89 7.01
C SER A 57 7.08 1.45 6.89
N PHE A 58 6.10 1.05 7.70
CA PHE A 58 5.55 -0.30 7.65
C PHE A 58 4.74 -0.52 6.36
N THR A 59 3.85 0.42 6.04
CA THR A 59 3.06 0.39 4.80
C THR A 59 3.95 0.39 3.56
N GLU A 60 4.99 1.23 3.54
CA GLU A 60 5.95 1.30 2.43
C GLU A 60 6.76 0.01 2.29
N ASN A 61 7.16 -0.63 3.39
CA ASN A 61 7.83 -1.92 3.35
C ASN A 61 6.96 -2.99 2.67
N ILE A 62 5.68 -3.07 3.06
CA ILE A 62 4.72 -4.00 2.47
C ILE A 62 4.48 -3.67 0.99
N ASN A 63 4.25 -2.39 0.64
CA ASN A 63 4.07 -1.96 -0.73
C ASN A 63 5.28 -2.30 -1.62
N GLY A 64 6.50 -2.11 -1.09
CA GLY A 64 7.74 -2.50 -1.77
C GLY A 64 7.78 -4.00 -2.08
N ARG A 65 7.46 -4.85 -1.10
CA ARG A 65 7.39 -6.32 -1.29
C ARG A 65 6.34 -6.70 -2.34
N ILE A 66 5.16 -6.08 -2.32
CA ILE A 66 4.10 -6.32 -3.31
C ILE A 66 4.57 -5.95 -4.72
N LYS A 67 5.25 -4.81 -4.89
CA LYS A 67 5.83 -4.39 -6.18
C LYS A 67 6.86 -5.40 -6.68
N THR A 68 7.72 -5.91 -5.81
CA THR A 68 8.69 -6.95 -6.17
C THR A 68 7.98 -8.24 -6.61
N TYR A 69 6.95 -8.69 -5.89
CA TYR A 69 6.18 -9.87 -6.28
C TYR A 69 5.46 -9.68 -7.62
N LEU A 70 4.93 -8.48 -7.88
CA LEU A 70 4.31 -8.14 -9.16
C LEU A 70 5.32 -8.26 -10.31
N ALA A 71 6.53 -7.69 -10.13
CA ALA A 71 7.58 -7.71 -11.15
C ALA A 71 8.08 -9.14 -11.43
N VAL A 72 8.31 -9.96 -10.41
CA VAL A 72 8.82 -11.33 -10.55
C VAL A 72 7.75 -12.30 -11.09
N SER A 73 6.47 -11.98 -10.94
CA SER A 73 5.37 -12.89 -11.32
C SER A 73 5.15 -13.04 -12.84
N ASN A 74 5.91 -12.36 -13.71
CA ASN A 74 5.88 -12.46 -15.18
C ASN A 74 4.46 -12.64 -15.75
N CYS A 75 3.69 -11.55 -15.71
CA CYS A 75 2.27 -11.45 -16.07
C CYS A 75 1.31 -12.11 -15.06
N ILE A 76 0.59 -11.26 -14.33
CA ILE A 76 -0.54 -11.71 -13.49
C ILE A 76 -1.73 -11.96 -14.39
N SER A 77 -2.00 -13.23 -14.67
CA SER A 77 -3.18 -13.61 -15.44
C SER A 77 -4.49 -13.59 -14.63
N SER A 78 -4.41 -13.61 -13.30
CA SER A 78 -5.56 -13.58 -12.37
C SER A 78 -5.19 -12.83 -11.10
N PHE A 79 -5.88 -11.70 -10.86
CA PHE A 79 -5.68 -10.89 -9.67
C PHE A 79 -6.00 -11.67 -8.39
N GLN A 80 -7.11 -12.42 -8.38
CA GLN A 80 -7.50 -13.22 -7.21
C GLN A 80 -6.42 -14.22 -6.81
N ARG A 81 -5.82 -14.89 -7.80
CA ARG A 81 -4.73 -15.82 -7.58
C ARG A 81 -3.48 -15.13 -7.04
N PHE A 82 -3.14 -13.96 -7.57
CA PHE A 82 -2.01 -13.18 -7.08
C PHE A 82 -2.25 -12.71 -5.64
N ARG A 83 -3.41 -12.10 -5.36
CA ARG A 83 -3.79 -11.64 -4.02
C ARG A 83 -3.67 -12.74 -2.97
N LYS A 84 -4.23 -13.94 -3.22
CA LYS A 84 -4.13 -15.08 -2.28
C LYS A 84 -2.68 -15.47 -2.00
N ARG A 85 -1.82 -15.47 -3.02
CA ARG A 85 -0.39 -15.80 -2.89
C ARG A 85 0.41 -14.74 -2.13
N VAL A 86 0.13 -13.47 -2.40
CA VAL A 86 0.79 -12.35 -1.72
C VAL A 86 0.41 -12.33 -0.24
N ILE A 87 -0.87 -12.51 0.10
CA ILE A 87 -1.32 -12.62 1.50
C ILE A 87 -0.57 -13.76 2.19
N PHE A 88 -0.55 -14.95 1.57
CA PHE A 88 0.19 -16.08 2.11
C PHE A 88 1.69 -15.78 2.31
N ALA A 89 2.35 -15.17 1.32
CA ALA A 89 3.79 -14.91 1.39
C ALA A 89 4.18 -13.79 2.38
N LEU A 90 3.24 -12.88 2.70
CA LEU A 90 3.49 -11.76 3.61
C LEU A 90 3.01 -12.01 5.04
N SER A 91 2.13 -12.98 5.25
CA SER A 91 1.60 -13.33 6.55
C SER A 91 2.35 -14.55 7.11
N PRO A 92 3.33 -14.36 8.01
CA PRO A 92 4.12 -15.46 8.56
C PRO A 92 3.29 -16.45 9.39
N ASP A 93 2.14 -16.00 9.92
CA ASP A 93 1.25 -16.80 10.76
C ASP A 93 0.29 -17.69 9.95
N ILE A 94 0.27 -17.57 8.62
CA ILE A 94 -0.63 -18.34 7.75
C ILE A 94 0.11 -19.56 7.21
N TYR A 95 -0.29 -20.75 7.68
CA TYR A 95 0.23 -22.03 7.19
C TYR A 95 -0.81 -22.74 6.32
N TYR A 96 -0.46 -22.99 5.05
CA TYR A 96 -1.35 -23.60 4.05
C TYR A 96 -1.90 -24.97 4.50
N ALA A 97 -1.12 -25.72 5.26
CA ALA A 97 -1.51 -27.03 5.80
C ALA A 97 -2.50 -26.96 6.97
N LEU A 98 -2.59 -25.81 7.65
CA LEU A 98 -3.38 -25.63 8.88
C LEU A 98 -4.66 -24.81 8.64
N THR A 99 -4.82 -24.20 7.46
CA THR A 99 -5.99 -23.39 7.13
C THR A 99 -6.87 -24.09 6.09
N PRO A 100 -7.92 -24.82 6.50
CA PRO A 100 -8.74 -25.64 5.59
C PRO A 100 -9.51 -24.82 4.54
N MET A 101 -9.61 -23.50 4.71
CA MET A 101 -10.27 -22.60 3.76
C MET A 101 -9.34 -22.03 2.67
N LEU A 102 -8.03 -22.29 2.74
CA LEU A 102 -7.07 -21.83 1.73
C LEU A 102 -7.00 -22.82 0.56
N ALA A 103 -7.83 -22.58 -0.44
CA ALA A 103 -7.75 -23.27 -1.73
C ALA A 103 -6.90 -22.50 -2.74
N SER A 104 -6.12 -23.23 -3.53
CA SER A 104 -5.30 -22.65 -4.60
C SER A 104 -6.20 -22.38 -5.80
N GLU A 105 -6.23 -21.14 -6.27
CA GLU A 105 -6.80 -20.77 -7.58
C GLU A 105 -5.88 -21.23 -8.73
N LYS A 106 -5.43 -22.49 -8.68
CA LYS A 106 -4.59 -23.07 -9.72
C LYS A 106 -5.50 -23.37 -10.90
N ARG A 107 -5.13 -22.85 -12.07
CA ARG A 107 -5.83 -23.18 -13.31
C ARG A 107 -5.55 -24.63 -13.68
N ASP A 108 -6.60 -25.35 -14.05
CA ASP A 108 -6.45 -26.63 -14.73
C ASP A 108 -5.78 -26.38 -16.07
N ARG A 109 -4.60 -26.96 -16.23
CA ARG A 109 -3.83 -26.94 -17.47
C ARG A 109 -3.53 -28.39 -17.85
N LYS A 110 -3.44 -28.65 -19.15
CA LYS A 110 -3.01 -29.95 -19.66
C LYS A 110 -1.68 -30.33 -18.99
N LYS A 111 -1.57 -31.58 -18.55
CA LYS A 111 -0.31 -32.10 -18.00
C LYS A 111 0.81 -31.85 -19.02
N ARG A 112 1.97 -31.41 -18.52
CA ARG A 112 3.17 -31.25 -19.35
C ARG A 112 3.46 -32.60 -20.02
N GLY A 113 3.78 -32.58 -21.32
CA GLY A 113 4.22 -33.77 -22.04
C GLY A 113 5.55 -34.31 -21.52
N SER A 114 5.96 -35.48 -22.02
CA SER A 114 7.27 -36.06 -21.72
C SER A 114 8.40 -35.09 -22.10
N TYR A 115 9.48 -35.08 -21.32
CA TYR A 115 10.66 -34.27 -21.62
C TYR A 115 11.54 -35.00 -22.63
N ASN A 116 11.74 -34.39 -23.80
CA ASN A 116 12.69 -34.90 -24.78
C ASN A 116 14.11 -34.50 -24.35
N LYS A 117 14.84 -35.40 -23.71
CA LYS A 117 16.29 -35.24 -23.51
C LYS A 117 16.95 -35.45 -24.87
N SER A 118 17.58 -34.42 -25.44
CA SER A 118 18.60 -34.64 -26.47
C SER A 118 19.73 -35.43 -25.80
N ARG A 119 20.17 -36.52 -26.44
CA ARG A 119 21.42 -37.19 -26.05
C ARG A 119 22.54 -36.37 -26.68
N ASP A 120 23.41 -35.81 -25.84
CA ASP A 120 24.72 -35.30 -26.27
C ASP A 120 25.63 -36.46 -26.70
#